data_AF-A0AAD5VTA8-F1
#
_entry.id   AF-A0AAD5VTA8-F1
#
_cell.length_a   1.000
_cell.length_b   1.000
_cell.length_c   1.000
_cell.angle_alpha   90.00
_cell.angle_beta   90.00
_cell.angle_gamma   90.00
#
_symmetry.space_group_name_H-M   'P 1'
#
loop_
_entity.id
_entity.type
_entity.pdbx_description
1 polymer ?
#
loop_
_entity_poly.entity_id
_entity_poly.type
_entity_poly.pdbx_seq_one_letter_code
_entity_poly.pdbx_strand_id
1 'polypeptide(L)'
;MSSAPLFLQRAVDNQIFVGMCSPARDTTAGYHAWGHSMVVDPMGKVLAEADETEQIIYADIDPQVLHDARSGIPVTVQRRFDVYKNVADGA
;
A
#
# COMPACT_ATOMS: atom_id res chain seq x y z
N MET A 1 -2.65 -8.21 -16.45
CA MET A 1 -1.89 -6.99 -16.08
C MET A 1 -2.35 -6.62 -14.68
N SER A 2 -1.54 -6.87 -13.65
CA SER A 2 -1.90 -6.54 -12.26
C SER A 2 -1.86 -5.02 -12.09
N SER A 3 -3.01 -4.39 -11.78
CA SER A 3 -3.27 -2.96 -11.97
C SER A 3 -3.35 -2.14 -10.67
N ALA A 4 -2.45 -2.38 -9.72
CA ALA A 4 -2.35 -1.59 -8.48
C ALA A 4 -1.04 -0.80 -8.30
N PRO A 5 -0.43 -0.17 -9.33
CA PRO A 5 0.90 0.44 -9.22
C PRO A 5 0.98 1.58 -8.20
N LEU A 6 -0.14 2.30 -7.98
CA LEU A 6 -0.19 3.41 -7.03
C LEU A 6 0.01 2.92 -5.59
N PHE A 7 -0.56 1.78 -5.24
CA PHE A 7 -0.58 1.31 -3.86
C PHE A 7 0.73 0.65 -3.46
N LEU A 8 1.37 -0.03 -4.43
CA LEU A 8 2.77 -0.45 -4.32
C LEU A 8 3.68 0.75 -4.07
N GLN A 9 3.50 1.84 -4.82
CA GLN A 9 4.28 3.07 -4.61
C GLN A 9 4.06 3.65 -3.21
N ARG A 10 2.82 3.71 -2.72
CA ARG A 10 2.55 4.24 -1.36
C ARG A 10 3.20 3.41 -0.26
N ALA A 11 3.26 2.09 -0.43
CA ALA A 11 3.91 1.19 0.50
C ALA A 11 5.44 1.40 0.50
N VAL A 12 6.06 1.49 -0.68
CA VAL A 12 7.51 1.66 -0.85
C VAL A 12 7.98 3.07 -0.43
N ASP A 13 7.30 4.12 -0.89
CA ASP A 13 7.72 5.51 -0.66
C ASP A 13 7.76 5.89 0.83
N ASN A 14 6.86 5.29 1.61
CA ASN A 14 6.77 5.53 3.06
C ASN A 14 7.31 4.38 3.90
N GLN A 15 7.67 3.25 3.27
CA GLN A 15 8.09 2.03 3.94
C GLN A 15 7.09 1.62 5.03
N ILE A 16 5.87 1.34 4.59
CA ILE A 16 4.74 0.94 5.44
C ILE A 16 3.96 -0.20 4.79
N PHE A 17 3.25 -0.97 5.60
CA PHE A 17 2.24 -1.88 5.09
C PHE A 17 1.01 -1.09 4.62
N VAL A 18 0.44 -1.48 3.49
CA VAL A 18 -0.78 -0.87 2.94
C VAL A 18 -1.83 -1.95 2.77
N GLY A 19 -2.95 -1.80 3.47
CA GLY A 19 -4.14 -2.61 3.29
C GLY A 19 -5.17 -1.85 2.47
N MET A 20 -5.76 -2.52 1.49
CA MET A 20 -6.80 -1.96 0.64
C MET A 20 -8.03 -2.84 0.64
N CYS A 21 -9.16 -2.22 0.89
CA CYS A 21 -10.46 -2.86 0.88
C CYS A 21 -11.32 -2.20 -0.18
N SER A 22 -11.71 -2.99 -1.18
CA SER A 22 -12.55 -2.60 -2.30
C SER A 22 -13.76 -3.53 -2.34
N PRO A 23 -14.98 -3.02 -2.60
CA PRO A 23 -16.15 -3.86 -2.76
C PRO A 23 -15.99 -4.86 -3.92
N ALA A 24 -16.64 -6.01 -3.81
CA ALA A 24 -16.77 -6.95 -4.92
C ALA A 24 -17.48 -6.28 -6.11
N ARG A 25 -17.15 -6.70 -7.32
CA ARG A 25 -17.70 -6.14 -8.54
C ARG A 25 -19.19 -6.51 -8.65
N ASP A 26 -20.05 -5.50 -8.61
CA ASP A 26 -21.46 -5.64 -8.92
C ASP A 26 -21.76 -4.96 -10.27
N THR A 27 -22.16 -5.75 -11.27
CA THR A 27 -22.48 -5.26 -12.62
C THR A 27 -23.85 -4.57 -12.70
N THR A 28 -24.69 -4.69 -11.67
CA THR A 28 -26.02 -4.07 -11.60
C THR A 28 -26.01 -2.68 -10.98
N ALA A 29 -24.93 -2.34 -10.25
CA ALA A 29 -24.72 -1.03 -9.67
C ALA A 29 -24.33 0.03 -10.73
N GLY A 30 -24.64 1.30 -10.45
CA GLY A 30 -24.22 2.42 -11.30
C GLY A 30 -22.70 2.68 -11.29
N TYR A 31 -21.98 2.14 -10.31
CA TYR A 31 -20.52 2.16 -10.23
C TYR A 31 -20.00 0.74 -10.12
N HIS A 32 -19.27 0.29 -11.13
CA HIS A 32 -18.63 -1.02 -11.12
C HIS A 32 -17.30 -0.92 -10.39
N ALA A 33 -17.29 -1.36 -9.13
CA ALA A 33 -16.07 -1.45 -8.36
C ALA A 33 -15.05 -2.36 -9.06
N TRP A 34 -13.78 -1.99 -8.98
CA TRP A 34 -12.72 -2.78 -9.58
C TRP A 34 -12.49 -4.10 -8.82
N GLY A 35 -12.75 -4.13 -7.50
CA GLY A 35 -12.36 -5.23 -6.62
C GLY A 35 -10.90 -5.14 -6.23
N HIS A 36 -10.20 -6.28 -6.22
CA HIS A 36 -8.75 -6.35 -5.98
C HIS A 36 -8.29 -5.74 -4.65
N SER A 37 -9.04 -6.02 -3.59
CA SER A 37 -8.57 -5.80 -2.22
C SER A 37 -7.21 -6.47 -2.05
N MET A 38 -6.24 -5.83 -1.42
CA MET A 38 -4.91 -6.41 -1.26
C MET A 38 -4.17 -5.86 -0.06
N VAL A 39 -3.17 -6.60 0.37
CA VAL A 39 -2.21 -6.20 1.40
C VAL A 39 -0.82 -6.19 0.78
N VAL A 40 -0.11 -5.09 0.96
CA VAL A 40 1.22 -4.86 0.39
C VAL A 40 2.21 -4.58 1.51
N ASP A 41 3.42 -5.15 1.39
CA ASP A 41 4.51 -4.93 2.33
C ASP A 41 5.31 -3.62 2.04
N PRO A 42 6.17 -3.19 2.98
CA PRO A 42 7.00 -1.98 2.82
C PRO A 42 7.98 -2.01 1.64
N MET A 43 8.24 -3.17 1.04
CA MET A 43 9.12 -3.36 -0.12
C MET A 43 8.35 -3.47 -1.44
N GLY A 44 7.02 -3.31 -1.41
CA GLY A 44 6.16 -3.36 -2.59
C GLY A 44 5.79 -4.79 -3.02
N LYS A 45 5.95 -5.78 -2.13
CA LYS A 45 5.47 -7.15 -2.35
C LYS A 45 3.99 -7.23 -1.95
N VAL A 46 3.17 -7.79 -2.85
CA VAL A 46 1.78 -8.12 -2.53
C VAL A 46 1.77 -9.40 -1.69
N LEU A 47 1.25 -9.31 -0.47
CA LEU A 47 1.13 -10.42 0.48
C LEU A 47 -0.14 -11.23 0.25
N ALA A 48 -1.24 -10.55 -0.07
CA ALA A 48 -2.50 -11.16 -0.43
C ALA A 48 -3.26 -10.23 -1.39
N GLU A 49 -3.97 -10.79 -2.36
CA GLU A 49 -4.80 -10.08 -3.32
C GLU A 49 -6.09 -10.86 -3.53
N ALA A 50 -7.21 -10.15 -3.47
CA ALA A 50 -8.54 -10.61 -3.81
C ALA A 50 -8.77 -10.49 -5.31
N ASP A 51 -9.70 -11.27 -5.86
CA ASP A 51 -10.23 -11.05 -7.19
C ASP A 51 -11.42 -10.05 -7.19
N GLU A 52 -12.30 -10.16 -8.19
CA GLU A 52 -13.48 -9.32 -8.34
C GLU A 52 -14.72 -9.82 -7.59
N THR A 53 -14.65 -11.01 -6.99
CA THR A 53 -15.76 -11.66 -6.27
C THR A 53 -15.69 -11.38 -4.76
N GLU A 54 -16.80 -11.63 -4.07
CA GLU A 54 -16.86 -11.51 -2.62
C GLU A 54 -15.96 -12.55 -1.95
N GLN A 55 -14.95 -12.07 -1.22
CA GLN A 55 -14.02 -12.94 -0.51
C GLN A 55 -13.37 -12.24 0.68
N ILE A 56 -12.80 -13.05 1.57
CA ILE A 56 -11.97 -12.59 2.68
C ILE A 56 -10.54 -13.03 2.39
N ILE A 57 -9.63 -12.07 2.35
CA ILE A 57 -8.19 -12.32 2.25
C ILE A 57 -7.55 -12.15 3.63
N TYR A 58 -6.55 -12.98 3.92
CA TYR A 58 -5.77 -12.93 5.15
C TYR A 58 -4.31 -12.66 4.80
N ALA A 59 -3.64 -11.85 5.61
CA ALA A 59 -2.21 -11.59 5.49
C ALA A 59 -1.61 -11.44 6.89
N ASP A 60 -0.48 -12.11 7.11
CA ASP A 60 0.29 -11.98 8.34
C ASP A 60 1.24 -10.79 8.25
N ILE A 61 1.18 -9.91 9.24
CA ILE A 61 2.04 -8.72 9.31
C ILE A 61 3.16 -9.01 10.28
N ASP A 62 4.38 -9.13 9.75
CA ASP A 62 5.60 -9.24 10.54
C ASP A 62 6.24 -7.85 10.75
N PRO A 63 6.31 -7.34 11.99
CA PRO A 63 6.98 -6.08 12.30
C PRO A 63 8.47 -6.07 11.92
N GLN A 64 9.14 -7.22 11.89
CA GLN A 64 10.57 -7.29 11.55
C GLN A 64 10.83 -6.82 10.12
N VAL A 65 9.93 -7.16 9.18
CA VAL A 65 10.02 -6.71 7.78
C VAL A 65 10.00 -5.18 7.68
N LEU A 66 9.22 -4.51 8.54
CA LEU A 66 9.20 -3.05 8.60
C LEU A 66 10.54 -2.46 9.06
N HIS A 67 11.13 -3.08 10.09
CA HIS A 67 12.44 -2.66 10.60
C HIS A 67 13.53 -2.85 9.56
N ASP A 68 13.58 -4.03 8.93
CA ASP A 68 14.56 -4.37 7.92
C ASP A 68 14.46 -3.44 6.69
N ALA A 69 13.23 -3.16 6.24
CA ALA A 69 12.96 -2.21 5.17
C ALA A 69 13.55 -0.82 5.46
N ARG A 70 13.26 -0.28 6.65
CA ARG A 70 13.72 1.06 7.06
C ARG A 70 15.22 1.13 7.32
N SER A 71 15.81 0.04 7.81
CA SER A 71 17.25 -0.08 8.00
C SER A 71 18.00 -0.20 6.66
N GLY A 72 17.43 -0.91 5.69
CA GLY A 72 18.03 -1.10 4.37
C GLY A 72 18.04 0.18 3.52
N ILE A 73 16.91 0.90 3.48
CA ILE A 73 16.76 2.13 2.69
C ILE A 73 16.16 3.23 3.58
N PRO A 74 16.94 4.05 4.29
CA PRO A 74 16.40 5.00 5.27
C PRO A 74 15.82 6.26 4.60
N VAL A 75 14.73 6.12 3.83
CA VAL A 75 14.10 7.21 3.06
C VAL A 75 13.58 8.34 3.95
N THR A 76 13.24 8.06 5.21
CA THR A 76 12.76 9.07 6.16
C THR A 76 13.86 9.99 6.67
N VAL A 77 15.11 9.53 6.71
CA VAL A 77 16.28 10.31 7.18
C VAL A 77 16.91 11.11 6.06
N GLN A 78 16.83 10.60 4.82
CA GLN A 78 17.44 11.23 3.65
C GLN A 78 16.62 12.38 3.05
N ARG A 79 15.49 12.76 3.68
CA ARG A 79 14.67 13.88 3.24
C ARG A 79 15.41 15.21 3.42
N ARG A 80 15.38 16.03 2.37
CA ARG A 80 16.07 17.33 2.30
C ARG A 80 15.12 18.46 2.67
N PHE A 81 14.89 18.60 3.98
CA PHE A 81 14.02 19.66 4.51
C PHE A 81 14.58 21.08 4.35
N ASP A 82 15.85 21.19 3.96
CA ASP A 82 16.52 22.43 3.56
C ASP A 82 16.14 22.90 2.14
N VAL A 83 15.70 21.99 1.27
CA VAL A 83 15.28 22.30 -0.11
C VAL A 83 13.76 22.45 -0.21
N TYR A 84 13.01 21.60 0.48
CA TYR A 84 11.56 21.63 0.53
C TYR A 84 11.08 21.57 1.97
N LYS A 85 10.02 22.32 2.29
CA LYS A 85 9.45 22.30 3.64
C LYS A 85 8.79 20.96 3.91
N ASN A 86 8.81 20.54 5.17
CA ASN A 86 8.00 19.42 5.62
C ASN A 86 6.51 19.80 5.52
N VAL A 87 5.76 19.08 4.71
CA VAL A 87 4.33 19.31 4.51
C VAL A 87 3.48 19.03 5.76
N ALA A 88 4.02 18.29 6.74
CA ALA A 88 3.35 18.03 8.01
C ALA A 88 3.46 19.19 9.02
N ASP A 89 4.40 20.12 8.82
CA ASP A 89 4.65 21.23 9.75
C ASP A 89 3.71 22.42 9.52
N GLY A 90 2.76 22.34 8.58
CA GLY A 90 1.67 23.30 8.47
C GLY A 90 0.99 23.38 7.10
N ALA A 91 -0.34 23.26 7.14
CA ALA A 91 -1.26 24.16 6.45
C ALA A 91 -1.57 25.33 7.39
#